data_AF-A0A7W0LRP2-F1
#
_entry.id   AF-A0A7W0LRP2-F1
#
_cell.length_a   1.000
_cell.length_b   1.000
_cell.length_c   1.000
_cell.angle_alpha   90.00
_cell.angle_beta   90.00
_cell.angle_gamma   90.00
#
_symmetry.space_group_name_H-M   'P 1'
#
loop_
_entity.id
_entity.type
_entity.pdbx_description
1 polymer ?
#
loop_
_entity_poly.entity_id
_entity_poly.type
_entity_poly.pdbx_seq_one_letter_code
_entity_poly.pdbx_strand_id
1 'polypeptide(L)'
;PNGPPVGRCTDEAGVHHRLWRVTSSALLDAVTSLVASAPVVIADGHHRYETSMAFRDERRAAGDGPGAADLTLALLVELTESELAVQAIHRLVRGLPEDFDLVAALEPFFEPLQLVAMDESLTQRMVEVGGLALVVSGGSAWLLRPREDAFPEGIPDLDSSRLDVARAALPAHEVVYQHGPGAVAERVDLGEFDAGFLLRPATVDQIAATARSRDRMPPKTTYFFPKPRTGFLFRSLLSDIGS
;
A
#
# COMPACT_ATOMS: atom_id res chain seq x y z
N PRO A 1 8.99 -27.32 6.62
CA PRO A 1 8.30 -28.18 5.63
C PRO A 1 9.32 -29.15 5.03
N ASN A 2 9.11 -30.45 5.16
CA ASN A 2 10.06 -31.45 4.69
C ASN A 2 9.60 -31.95 3.32
N GLY A 3 10.36 -31.64 2.27
CA GLY A 3 10.07 -32.05 0.89
C GLY A 3 10.16 -30.93 -0.14
N PRO A 4 10.12 -31.27 -1.44
CA PRO A 4 10.15 -30.27 -2.51
C PRO A 4 8.87 -29.42 -2.51
N PRO A 5 8.93 -28.17 -3.01
CA PRO A 5 7.75 -27.33 -3.15
C PRO A 5 6.74 -27.96 -4.12
N VAL A 6 5.45 -27.81 -3.81
CA VAL A 6 4.33 -28.24 -4.69
C VAL A 6 4.12 -27.30 -5.87
N GLY A 7 4.69 -26.10 -5.81
CA GLY A 7 4.67 -25.13 -6.91
C GLY A 7 5.86 -24.18 -6.84
N ARG A 8 6.33 -23.74 -8.00
CA ARG A 8 7.38 -22.73 -8.13
C ARG A 8 7.14 -21.87 -9.36
N CYS A 9 7.39 -20.57 -9.26
CA CYS A 9 7.44 -19.68 -10.42
C CYS A 9 8.38 -18.50 -10.14
N THR A 10 8.78 -17.80 -11.19
CA THR A 10 9.46 -16.51 -11.10
C THR A 10 8.56 -15.49 -11.79
N ASP A 11 8.29 -14.36 -11.15
CA ASP A 11 7.49 -13.30 -11.75
C ASP A 11 8.31 -12.38 -12.67
N GLU A 12 7.64 -11.42 -13.30
CA GLU A 12 8.26 -10.45 -14.22
C GLU A 12 9.27 -9.53 -13.49
N ALA A 13 9.15 -9.39 -12.17
CA ALA A 13 10.09 -8.66 -11.33
C ALA A 13 11.26 -9.52 -10.84
N GLY A 14 11.37 -10.78 -11.30
CA GLY A 14 12.44 -11.69 -10.92
C GLY A 14 12.25 -12.33 -9.53
N VAL A 15 11.11 -12.13 -8.87
CA VAL A 15 10.86 -12.70 -7.54
C VAL A 15 10.55 -14.19 -7.68
N HIS A 16 11.26 -15.02 -6.92
CA HIS A 16 11.07 -16.47 -6.90
C HIS A 16 10.02 -16.89 -5.87
N HIS A 17 8.87 -17.35 -6.35
CA HIS A 17 7.79 -17.89 -5.53
C HIS A 17 7.94 -19.40 -5.39
N ARG A 18 7.83 -19.91 -4.15
CA ARG A 18 7.84 -21.35 -3.85
C ARG A 18 6.73 -21.67 -2.86
N LEU A 19 5.93 -22.69 -3.16
CA LEU A 19 4.77 -23.09 -2.37
C LEU A 19 5.00 -24.48 -1.76
N TRP A 20 4.72 -24.63 -0.47
CA TRP A 20 4.66 -25.93 0.19
C TRP A 20 3.27 -26.14 0.77
N ARG A 21 2.72 -27.34 0.58
CA ARG A 21 1.49 -27.76 1.24
C ARG A 21 1.82 -28.27 2.64
N VAL A 22 1.15 -27.74 3.66
CA VAL A 22 1.28 -28.20 5.04
C VAL A 22 0.06 -29.06 5.39
N THR A 23 0.28 -30.33 5.72
CA THR A 23 -0.77 -31.27 6.13
C THR A 23 -0.51 -31.92 7.50
N SER A 24 0.59 -31.56 8.17
CA SER A 24 0.90 -32.06 9.51
C SER A 24 -0.02 -31.39 10.52
N SER A 25 -0.86 -32.17 11.22
CA SER A 25 -1.76 -31.66 12.26
C SER A 25 -1.01 -30.87 13.32
N ALA A 26 0.11 -31.41 13.84
CA ALA A 26 0.92 -30.73 14.84
C ALA A 26 1.43 -29.35 14.38
N LEU A 27 1.78 -29.20 13.09
CA LEU A 27 2.22 -27.91 12.55
C LEU A 27 1.04 -26.95 12.34
N LEU A 28 -0.11 -27.45 11.87
CA LEU A 28 -1.32 -26.67 11.73
C LEU A 28 -1.82 -26.15 13.08
N ASP A 29 -1.78 -26.97 14.12
CA ASP A 29 -2.18 -26.60 15.48
C ASP A 29 -1.24 -25.52 16.05
N ALA A 30 0.07 -25.65 15.83
CA ALA A 30 1.05 -24.67 16.25
C ALA A 30 0.85 -23.32 15.55
N VAL A 31 0.67 -23.31 14.22
CA VAL A 31 0.40 -22.08 13.46
C VAL A 31 -0.92 -21.45 13.88
N THR A 32 -1.97 -22.24 14.05
CA THR A 32 -3.29 -21.75 14.49
C THR A 32 -3.20 -21.12 15.88
N SER A 33 -2.51 -21.78 16.82
CA SER A 33 -2.32 -21.25 18.17
C SER A 33 -1.53 -19.94 18.18
N LEU A 34 -0.47 -19.86 17.36
CA LEU A 34 0.34 -18.65 17.24
C LEU A 34 -0.49 -17.49 16.67
N VAL A 35 -1.20 -17.71 15.56
CA VAL A 35 -2.05 -16.68 14.94
C VAL A 35 -3.17 -16.24 15.88
N ALA A 36 -3.77 -17.17 16.63
CA ALA A 36 -4.82 -16.85 17.61
C ALA A 36 -4.29 -16.06 18.83
N SER A 37 -2.98 -16.11 19.11
CA SER A 37 -2.38 -15.42 20.26
C SER A 37 -2.21 -13.91 20.08
N ALA A 38 -2.38 -13.40 18.87
CA ALA A 38 -2.20 -11.99 18.54
C ALA A 38 -3.32 -11.46 17.63
N PRO A 39 -3.66 -10.17 17.70
CA PRO A 39 -4.56 -9.56 16.73
C PRO A 39 -3.93 -9.60 15.33
N VAL A 40 -4.73 -9.96 14.32
CA VAL A 40 -4.34 -9.90 12.92
C VAL A 40 -4.89 -8.63 12.29
N VAL A 41 -4.06 -7.94 11.51
CA VAL A 41 -4.41 -6.70 10.82
C VAL A 41 -4.55 -6.98 9.34
N ILE A 42 -5.62 -6.48 8.73
CA ILE A 42 -5.75 -6.49 7.26
C ILE A 42 -4.82 -5.41 6.72
N ALA A 43 -3.63 -5.83 6.31
CA ALA A 43 -2.63 -4.94 5.76
C ALA A 43 -3.00 -4.49 4.33
N ASP A 44 -3.54 -5.41 3.53
CA ASP A 44 -4.00 -5.18 2.16
C ASP A 44 -5.18 -6.12 1.84
N GLY A 45 -6.06 -5.70 0.94
CA GLY A 45 -7.20 -6.48 0.49
C GLY A 45 -8.52 -6.18 1.22
N HIS A 46 -8.66 -5.01 1.84
CA HIS A 46 -9.90 -4.57 2.49
C HIS A 46 -11.15 -4.80 1.63
N HIS A 47 -11.16 -4.34 0.38
CA HIS A 47 -12.29 -4.56 -0.54
C HIS A 47 -12.53 -6.04 -0.86
N ARG A 48 -11.45 -6.85 -0.97
CA ARG A 48 -11.57 -8.30 -1.19
C ARG A 48 -12.19 -8.99 0.03
N TYR A 49 -11.81 -8.55 1.23
CA TYR A 49 -12.36 -9.05 2.48
C TYR A 49 -13.83 -8.65 2.64
N GLU A 50 -14.18 -7.38 2.39
CA GLU A 50 -15.57 -6.89 2.37
C GLU A 50 -16.43 -7.68 1.38
N THR A 51 -15.93 -7.93 0.18
CA THR A 51 -16.60 -8.77 -0.83
C THR A 51 -16.79 -10.21 -0.32
N SER A 52 -15.78 -10.78 0.32
CA SER A 52 -15.87 -12.13 0.91
C SER A 52 -16.91 -12.20 2.02
N MET A 53 -17.05 -11.16 2.85
CA MET A 53 -18.07 -11.07 3.89
C MET A 53 -19.48 -10.95 3.28
N ALA A 54 -19.65 -10.10 2.26
CA ALA A 54 -20.93 -9.95 1.58
C ALA A 54 -21.39 -11.29 0.96
N PHE A 55 -20.48 -12.00 0.29
CA PHE A 55 -20.77 -13.32 -0.27
C PHE A 55 -21.12 -14.36 0.81
N ARG A 56 -20.39 -14.38 1.93
CA ARG A 56 -20.73 -15.22 3.09
C ARG A 56 -22.16 -14.98 3.56
N ASP A 57 -22.53 -13.71 3.73
CA ASP A 57 -23.84 -13.32 4.25
C ASP A 57 -24.96 -13.67 3.27
N GLU A 58 -24.71 -13.55 1.95
CA GLU A 58 -25.62 -14.02 0.90
C GLU A 58 -25.85 -15.54 0.99
N ARG A 59 -24.80 -16.35 1.13
CA ARG A 59 -24.92 -17.81 1.23
C ARG A 59 -25.69 -18.24 2.49
N ARG A 60 -25.42 -17.59 3.62
CA ARG A 60 -26.17 -17.81 4.87
C ARG A 60 -27.64 -17.44 4.73
N ALA A 61 -27.95 -16.32 4.07
CA ALA A 61 -29.32 -15.90 3.80
C ALA A 61 -30.06 -16.88 2.86
N ALA A 62 -29.34 -17.54 1.95
CA ALA A 62 -29.88 -18.59 1.09
C ALA A 62 -30.12 -19.94 1.82
N GLY A 63 -29.77 -20.04 3.10
CA GLY A 63 -29.98 -21.24 3.92
C GLY A 63 -28.82 -22.24 3.90
N ASP A 64 -27.67 -21.87 3.35
CA ASP A 64 -26.46 -22.70 3.45
C ASP A 64 -25.99 -22.79 4.90
N GLY A 65 -25.55 -23.99 5.30
CA GLY A 65 -24.83 -24.18 6.56
C GLY A 65 -23.40 -23.63 6.51
N PRO A 66 -22.64 -23.74 7.61
CA PRO A 66 -21.23 -23.36 7.63
C PRO A 66 -20.45 -24.10 6.53
N GLY A 67 -19.61 -23.39 5.78
CA GLY A 67 -18.91 -23.96 4.65
C GLY A 67 -17.86 -23.06 4.03
N ALA A 68 -17.60 -23.27 2.74
CA ALA A 68 -16.52 -22.58 2.05
C ALA A 68 -16.69 -21.05 2.02
N ALA A 69 -17.92 -20.54 2.04
CA ALA A 69 -18.19 -19.11 2.07
C ALA A 69 -17.74 -18.44 3.38
N ASP A 70 -17.56 -19.19 4.48
CA ASP A 70 -17.15 -18.64 5.77
C ASP A 70 -15.65 -18.38 5.91
N LEU A 71 -14.83 -18.84 4.94
CA LEU A 71 -13.38 -18.64 4.97
C LEU A 71 -12.92 -17.71 3.84
N THR A 72 -11.90 -16.93 4.12
CA THR A 72 -11.19 -16.11 3.14
C THR A 72 -9.76 -16.61 2.98
N LEU A 73 -9.30 -16.78 1.74
CA LEU A 73 -7.89 -17.06 1.49
C LEU A 73 -7.06 -15.82 1.85
N ALA A 74 -6.14 -15.97 2.79
CA ALA A 74 -5.27 -14.90 3.25
C ALA A 74 -3.79 -15.32 3.18
N LEU A 75 -2.93 -14.34 2.93
CA LEU A 75 -1.50 -14.45 3.17
C LEU A 75 -1.20 -13.81 4.52
N LEU A 76 -0.68 -14.59 5.46
CA LEU A 76 -0.20 -14.09 6.73
C LEU A 76 1.30 -13.88 6.63
N VAL A 77 1.73 -12.69 7.02
CA VAL A 77 3.13 -12.28 7.08
C VAL A 77 3.37 -11.69 8.47
N GLU A 78 4.57 -11.90 9.01
CA GLU A 78 4.98 -11.16 10.18
C GLU A 78 5.25 -9.71 9.76
N LEU A 79 4.78 -8.75 10.55
CA LEU A 79 5.01 -7.34 10.26
C LEU A 79 6.39 -6.94 10.77
N THR A 80 7.43 -7.37 10.04
CA THR A 80 8.84 -7.05 10.33
C THR A 80 9.50 -6.42 9.11
N GLU A 81 10.41 -5.47 9.34
CA GLU A 81 11.14 -4.78 8.26
C GLU A 81 12.09 -5.71 7.49
N SER A 82 12.52 -6.81 8.09
CA SER A 82 13.43 -7.78 7.49
C SER A 82 12.77 -8.72 6.48
N GLU A 83 11.46 -8.94 6.59
CA GLU A 83 10.74 -9.92 5.75
C GLU A 83 9.82 -9.27 4.71
N LEU A 84 9.42 -8.02 4.94
CA LEU A 84 8.41 -7.34 4.13
C LEU A 84 8.81 -5.89 3.86
N ALA A 85 9.01 -5.55 2.59
CA ALA A 85 9.20 -4.16 2.20
C ALA A 85 7.84 -3.47 2.13
N VAL A 86 7.64 -2.44 2.94
CA VAL A 86 6.54 -1.49 2.76
C VAL A 86 7.05 -0.38 1.84
N GLN A 87 6.43 -0.24 0.68
CA GLN A 87 6.69 0.85 -0.25
C GLN A 87 5.51 1.82 -0.26
N ALA A 88 5.77 3.04 -0.72
CA ALA A 88 4.72 4.04 -0.89
C ALA A 88 3.93 3.83 -2.19
N ILE A 89 2.71 4.35 -2.20
CA ILE A 89 1.92 4.53 -3.43
C ILE A 89 1.95 6.01 -3.75
N HIS A 90 2.58 6.35 -4.86
CA HIS A 90 2.75 7.72 -5.36
C HIS A 90 1.50 8.22 -6.06
N ARG A 91 1.43 9.53 -6.33
CA ARG A 91 0.24 10.18 -6.88
C ARG A 91 0.65 11.01 -8.07
N LEU A 92 0.09 10.71 -9.22
CA LEU A 92 0.19 11.53 -10.42
C LEU A 92 -1.05 12.41 -10.48
N VAL A 93 -0.86 13.68 -10.85
CA VAL A 93 -1.96 14.64 -10.99
C VAL A 93 -2.03 15.17 -12.42
N ARG A 94 -3.23 15.34 -12.95
CA ARG A 94 -3.45 15.96 -14.26
C ARG A 94 -4.74 16.78 -14.32
N GLY A 95 -4.81 17.70 -15.28
CA GLY A 95 -5.98 18.56 -15.50
C GLY A 95 -5.97 19.82 -14.64
N LEU A 96 -4.81 20.23 -14.13
CA LEU A 96 -4.64 21.55 -13.52
C LEU A 96 -4.78 22.65 -14.60
N PRO A 97 -5.15 23.88 -14.22
CA PRO A 97 -5.19 25.00 -15.17
C PRO A 97 -3.84 25.22 -15.86
N GLU A 98 -3.87 25.69 -17.10
CA GLU A 98 -2.65 26.15 -17.78
C GLU A 98 -1.96 27.25 -16.95
N ASP A 99 -0.62 27.23 -16.93
CA ASP A 99 0.24 28.13 -16.13
C ASP A 99 -0.01 28.10 -14.61
N PHE A 100 -0.67 27.07 -14.08
CA PHE A 100 -0.90 26.92 -12.64
C PHE A 100 0.41 26.66 -11.89
N ASP A 101 0.76 27.58 -10.98
CA ASP A 101 1.91 27.42 -10.10
C ASP A 101 1.59 26.46 -8.95
N LEU A 102 1.81 25.18 -9.21
CA LEU A 102 1.58 24.11 -8.24
C LEU A 102 2.50 24.23 -7.01
N VAL A 103 3.72 24.75 -7.16
CA VAL A 103 4.65 24.90 -6.03
C VAL A 103 4.12 25.96 -5.08
N ALA A 104 3.78 27.14 -5.61
CA ALA A 104 3.20 28.23 -4.82
C ALA A 104 1.87 27.81 -4.15
N ALA A 105 1.04 27.04 -4.86
CA ALA A 105 -0.22 26.54 -4.31
C ALA A 105 -0.03 25.57 -3.12
N LEU A 106 1.12 24.89 -3.04
CA LEU A 106 1.46 23.96 -1.95
C LEU A 106 2.18 24.65 -0.78
N GLU A 107 2.70 25.87 -0.96
CA GLU A 107 3.41 26.62 0.10
C GLU A 107 2.66 26.78 1.43
N PRO A 108 1.31 26.94 1.45
CA PRO A 108 0.58 26.97 2.71
C PRO A 108 0.68 25.68 3.53
N PHE A 109 0.96 24.54 2.88
CA PHE A 109 1.03 23.21 3.51
C PHE A 109 2.46 22.70 3.68
N PHE A 110 3.34 23.09 2.77
CA PHE A 110 4.71 22.60 2.72
C PHE A 110 5.69 23.76 2.54
N GLU A 111 6.86 23.68 3.17
CA GLU A 111 8.03 24.49 2.86
C GLU A 111 8.76 23.85 1.67
N PRO A 112 8.82 24.49 0.49
CA PRO A 112 9.67 24.04 -0.61
C PRO A 112 11.13 24.30 -0.26
N LEU A 113 11.96 23.26 -0.28
CA LEU A 113 13.36 23.34 0.16
C LEU A 113 14.32 23.52 -1.01
N GLN A 114 14.41 22.50 -1.85
CA GLN A 114 15.36 22.45 -2.96
C GLN A 114 14.81 21.64 -4.12
N LEU A 115 15.11 22.10 -5.33
CA LEU A 115 14.93 21.33 -6.55
C LEU A 115 16.14 20.42 -6.72
N VAL A 116 15.90 19.10 -6.76
CA VAL A 116 16.94 18.07 -6.85
C VAL A 116 16.67 17.15 -8.04
N ALA A 117 17.70 16.45 -8.50
CA ALA A 117 17.55 15.43 -9.52
C ALA A 117 16.75 14.22 -9.02
N MET A 118 16.01 13.58 -9.93
CA MET A 118 15.37 12.28 -9.72
C MET A 118 16.41 11.15 -9.78
N ASP A 119 17.20 11.02 -8.71
CA ASP A 119 18.22 9.99 -8.55
C ASP A 119 17.89 9.00 -7.42
N GLU A 120 18.70 7.96 -7.27
CA GLU A 120 18.50 6.89 -6.27
C GLU A 120 18.54 7.39 -4.82
N SER A 121 19.15 8.55 -4.55
CA SER A 121 19.24 9.13 -3.21
C SER A 121 18.04 10.02 -2.85
N LEU A 122 17.10 10.25 -3.78
CA LEU A 122 15.93 11.09 -3.52
C LEU A 122 15.10 10.60 -2.33
N THR A 123 14.87 9.30 -2.22
CA THR A 123 14.13 8.71 -1.09
C THR A 123 14.81 8.99 0.23
N GLN A 124 16.15 8.91 0.28
CA GLN A 124 16.93 9.21 1.48
C GLN A 124 16.81 10.70 1.85
N ARG A 125 16.89 11.61 0.87
CA ARG A 125 16.69 13.04 1.09
C ARG A 125 15.29 13.36 1.62
N MET A 126 14.25 12.68 1.12
CA MET A 126 12.89 12.81 1.64
C MET A 126 12.79 12.43 3.12
N VAL A 127 13.45 11.33 3.52
CA VAL A 127 13.55 10.91 4.93
C VAL A 127 14.25 11.98 5.78
N GLU A 128 15.39 12.49 5.32
CA GLU A 128 16.19 13.50 6.03
C GLU A 128 15.44 14.81 6.26
N VAL A 129 14.66 15.27 5.28
CA VAL A 129 13.86 16.49 5.43
C VAL A 129 12.54 16.27 6.18
N GLY A 130 12.19 15.01 6.46
CA GLY A 130 10.93 14.64 7.09
C GLY A 130 9.71 14.88 6.19
N GLY A 131 9.87 14.80 4.87
CA GLY A 131 8.89 15.28 3.91
C GLY A 131 8.75 14.44 2.65
N LEU A 132 7.99 14.97 1.70
CA LEU A 132 7.65 14.32 0.43
C LEU A 132 8.35 15.04 -0.74
N ALA A 133 8.22 14.52 -1.96
CA ALA A 133 8.76 15.19 -3.15
C ALA A 133 7.71 15.43 -4.23
N LEU A 134 7.77 16.60 -4.86
CA LEU A 134 6.97 16.96 -6.04
C LEU A 134 7.84 16.84 -7.29
N VAL A 135 7.59 15.82 -8.09
CA VAL A 135 8.21 15.57 -9.39
C VAL A 135 7.63 16.49 -10.44
N VAL A 136 8.52 17.16 -11.17
CA VAL A 136 8.22 18.02 -12.31
C VAL A 136 8.97 17.52 -13.55
N SER A 137 8.54 17.95 -14.73
CA SER A 137 9.18 17.57 -15.99
C SER A 137 10.66 17.95 -16.02
N GLY A 138 11.48 17.14 -16.68
CA GLY A 138 12.93 17.33 -16.78
C GLY A 138 13.70 16.57 -15.69
N GLY A 139 13.17 15.44 -15.22
CA GLY A 139 13.86 14.56 -14.28
C GLY A 139 14.24 15.23 -12.95
N SER A 140 13.42 16.17 -12.48
CA SER A 140 13.67 16.94 -11.26
C SER A 140 12.50 16.85 -10.29
N ALA A 141 12.78 17.05 -9.00
CA ALA A 141 11.76 17.07 -7.97
C ALA A 141 12.06 18.10 -6.87
N TRP A 142 11.03 18.80 -6.41
CA TRP A 142 11.09 19.66 -5.23
C TRP A 142 10.96 18.82 -3.96
N LEU A 143 11.88 18.97 -3.02
CA LEU A 143 11.69 18.47 -1.65
C LEU A 143 10.73 19.40 -0.90
N LEU A 144 9.69 18.80 -0.32
CA LEU A 144 8.61 19.50 0.38
C LEU A 144 8.55 19.05 1.83
N ARG A 145 8.91 19.93 2.77
CA ARG A 145 8.78 19.66 4.21
C ARG A 145 7.40 20.09 4.70
N PRO A 146 6.65 19.23 5.42
CA PRO A 146 5.34 19.62 5.95
C PRO A 146 5.46 20.74 6.99
N ARG A 147 4.54 21.71 6.94
CA ARG A 147 4.36 22.70 8.00
C ARG A 147 3.45 22.12 9.07
N GLU A 148 3.91 21.99 10.31
CA GLU A 148 3.17 21.29 11.37
C GLU A 148 1.80 21.93 11.68
N ASP A 149 1.70 23.25 11.56
CA ASP A 149 0.49 24.04 11.80
C ASP A 149 -0.49 24.07 10.63
N ALA A 150 -0.11 23.52 9.46
CA ALA A 150 -0.95 23.53 8.27
C ALA A 150 -1.93 22.36 8.17
N PHE A 151 -1.87 21.40 9.10
CA PHE A 151 -2.70 20.20 9.06
C PHE A 151 -3.63 20.11 10.27
N PRO A 152 -4.84 19.53 10.11
CA PRO A 152 -5.78 19.34 11.22
C PRO A 152 -5.17 18.55 12.38
N GLU A 153 -5.56 18.91 13.61
CA GLU A 153 -5.16 18.18 14.81
C GLU A 153 -5.62 16.70 14.72
N GLY A 154 -4.73 15.78 15.08
CA GLY A 154 -5.02 14.34 15.06
C GLY A 154 -4.94 13.70 13.67
N ILE A 155 -4.51 14.43 12.62
CA ILE A 155 -4.23 13.80 11.33
C ILE A 155 -3.15 12.71 11.50
N PRO A 156 -3.28 11.53 10.84
CA PRO A 156 -2.23 10.53 10.89
C PRO A 156 -0.93 11.09 10.33
N ASP A 157 0.19 10.84 11.03
CA ASP A 157 1.55 11.23 10.63
C ASP A 157 2.03 10.41 9.42
N LEU A 158 1.41 10.66 8.27
CA LEU A 158 1.64 9.97 7.02
C LEU A 158 1.64 10.99 5.90
N ASP A 159 2.60 10.89 4.99
CA ASP A 159 2.65 11.75 3.80
C ASP A 159 1.37 11.63 2.98
N SER A 160 0.72 10.46 3.00
CA SER A 160 -0.56 10.24 2.32
C SER A 160 -1.66 11.15 2.86
N SER A 161 -1.79 11.24 4.18
CA SER A 161 -2.81 12.06 4.83
C SER A 161 -2.58 13.54 4.59
N ARG A 162 -1.32 13.99 4.78
CA ARG A 162 -0.94 15.39 4.58
C ARG A 162 -1.17 15.83 3.14
N LEU A 163 -0.77 14.99 2.18
CA LEU A 163 -0.96 15.28 0.77
C LEU A 163 -2.45 15.30 0.37
N ASP A 164 -3.29 14.46 0.97
CA ASP A 164 -4.73 14.48 0.70
C ASP A 164 -5.37 15.80 1.18
N VAL A 165 -4.92 16.36 2.32
CA VAL A 165 -5.34 17.69 2.78
C VAL A 165 -4.88 18.78 1.81
N ALA A 166 -3.60 18.81 1.45
CA ALA A 166 -3.06 19.84 0.56
C ALA A 166 -3.71 19.80 -0.83
N ARG A 167 -3.95 18.60 -1.37
CA ARG A 167 -4.61 18.43 -2.67
C ARG A 167 -6.06 18.87 -2.66
N ALA A 168 -6.78 18.73 -1.55
CA ALA A 168 -8.16 19.18 -1.46
C ALA A 168 -8.30 20.70 -1.61
N ALA A 169 -7.22 21.47 -1.42
CA ALA A 169 -7.18 22.91 -1.64
C ALA A 169 -6.78 23.32 -3.07
N LEU A 170 -6.37 22.38 -3.92
CA LEU A 170 -6.01 22.65 -5.31
C LEU A 170 -7.28 22.74 -6.20
N PRO A 171 -7.18 23.37 -7.39
CA PRO A 171 -8.22 23.30 -8.41
C PRO A 171 -8.61 21.85 -8.73
N ALA A 172 -9.78 21.65 -9.34
CA ALA A 172 -10.23 20.31 -9.76
C ALA A 172 -9.17 19.64 -10.65
N HIS A 173 -8.76 18.43 -10.29
CA HIS A 173 -7.73 17.65 -10.98
C HIS A 173 -8.02 16.16 -10.82
N GLU A 174 -7.54 15.35 -11.76
CA GLU A 174 -7.57 13.90 -11.68
C GLU A 174 -6.33 13.37 -10.97
N VAL A 175 -6.50 12.30 -10.18
CA VAL A 175 -5.38 11.62 -9.53
C VAL A 175 -5.31 10.15 -9.87
N VAL A 176 -4.12 9.74 -10.26
CA VAL A 176 -3.78 8.36 -10.57
C VAL A 176 -2.73 7.88 -9.58
N TYR A 177 -2.94 6.68 -9.05
CA TYR A 177 -2.01 6.05 -8.11
C TYR A 177 -0.94 5.28 -8.88
N GLN A 178 0.33 5.49 -8.51
CA GLN A 178 1.48 4.90 -9.20
C GLN A 178 2.41 4.20 -8.22
N HIS A 179 2.94 3.04 -8.61
CA HIS A 179 3.99 2.35 -7.88
C HIS A 179 5.36 2.64 -8.50
N GLY A 180 6.35 2.87 -7.65
CA GLY A 180 7.74 3.09 -8.06
C GLY A 180 8.01 4.54 -8.50
N PRO A 181 9.07 5.18 -7.98
CA PRO A 181 9.38 6.57 -8.29
C PRO A 181 9.80 6.77 -9.76
N GLY A 182 10.46 5.78 -10.37
CA GLY A 182 10.87 5.85 -11.78
C GLY A 182 9.68 5.95 -12.73
N ALA A 183 8.62 5.16 -12.50
CA ALA A 183 7.41 5.23 -13.31
C ALA A 183 6.63 6.55 -13.13
N VAL A 184 6.75 7.20 -11.98
CA VAL A 184 6.21 8.55 -11.77
C VAL A 184 6.97 9.56 -12.64
N ALA A 185 8.30 9.56 -12.55
CA ALA A 185 9.14 10.47 -13.33
C ALA A 185 8.93 10.28 -14.84
N GLU A 186 8.93 9.04 -15.32
CA GLU A 186 8.69 8.72 -16.73
C GLU A 186 7.35 9.30 -17.22
N ARG A 187 6.26 9.11 -16.48
CA ARG A 187 4.92 9.57 -16.89
C ARG A 187 4.78 11.09 -16.87
N VAL A 188 5.50 11.77 -15.97
CA VAL A 188 5.58 13.24 -15.94
C VAL A 188 6.44 13.77 -17.09
N ASP A 189 7.59 13.15 -17.36
CA ASP A 189 8.50 13.54 -18.45
C ASP A 189 7.87 13.31 -19.84
N LEU A 190 7.01 12.30 -19.98
CA LEU A 190 6.20 12.07 -21.18
C LEU A 190 5.05 13.07 -21.36
N GLY A 191 4.78 13.94 -20.38
CA GLY A 191 3.69 14.89 -20.40
C GLY A 191 2.30 14.26 -20.27
N GLU A 192 2.20 13.01 -19.78
CA GLU A 192 0.90 12.37 -19.52
C GLU A 192 0.20 12.96 -18.28
N PHE A 193 0.99 13.59 -17.39
CA PHE A 193 0.56 14.19 -16.13
C PHE A 193 1.28 15.51 -15.90
N ASP A 194 0.60 16.43 -15.22
CA ASP A 194 1.12 17.76 -14.91
C ASP A 194 2.26 17.67 -13.87
N ALA A 195 2.13 16.77 -12.90
CA ALA A 195 3.14 16.52 -11.87
C ALA A 195 2.96 15.15 -11.18
N GLY A 196 3.97 14.76 -10.39
CA GLY A 196 3.95 13.57 -9.56
C GLY A 196 4.30 13.88 -8.10
N PHE A 197 3.73 13.16 -7.16
CA PHE A 197 4.08 13.23 -5.73
C PHE A 197 4.68 11.91 -5.30
N LEU A 198 5.96 11.94 -4.91
CA LEU A 198 6.61 10.84 -4.22
C LEU A 198 6.42 10.97 -2.73
N LEU A 199 6.09 9.86 -2.08
CA LEU A 199 5.76 9.80 -0.66
C LEU A 199 6.75 8.90 0.02
N ARG A 200 7.06 9.18 1.28
CA ARG A 200 7.78 8.23 2.11
C ARG A 200 6.89 7.01 2.38
N PRO A 201 7.46 5.80 2.37
CA PRO A 201 6.72 4.62 2.79
C PRO A 201 6.27 4.76 4.24
N ALA A 202 5.09 4.24 4.56
CA ALA A 202 4.67 4.10 5.95
C ALA A 202 5.59 3.10 6.66
N THR A 203 6.01 3.43 7.89
CA THR A 203 6.85 2.55 8.69
C THR A 203 6.03 1.40 9.29
N VAL A 204 6.70 0.32 9.66
CA VAL A 204 6.07 -0.79 10.40
C VAL A 204 5.42 -0.27 11.70
N ASP A 205 6.10 0.64 12.40
CA ASP A 205 5.57 1.24 13.63
C ASP A 205 4.31 2.06 13.40
N GLN A 206 4.24 2.84 12.31
CA GLN A 206 3.03 3.60 11.95
C GLN A 206 1.85 2.67 11.63
N ILE A 207 2.10 1.58 10.91
CA ILE A 207 1.09 0.56 10.60
C ILE A 207 0.61 -0.11 11.88
N ALA A 208 1.55 -0.53 12.75
CA ALA A 208 1.24 -1.19 14.01
C ALA A 208 0.49 -0.26 14.98
N ALA A 209 0.86 1.01 15.06
CA ALA A 209 0.19 2.02 15.88
C ALA A 209 -1.26 2.24 15.42
N THR A 210 -1.48 2.45 14.12
CA THR A 210 -2.82 2.61 13.53
C THR A 210 -3.70 1.39 13.79
N ALA A 211 -3.12 0.19 13.66
CA ALA A 211 -3.84 -1.04 13.94
C ALA A 211 -4.25 -1.17 15.42
N ARG A 212 -3.36 -0.81 16.36
CA ARG A 212 -3.62 -0.86 17.80
C ARG A 212 -4.68 0.14 18.23
N SER A 213 -4.76 1.31 17.59
CA SER A 213 -5.83 2.29 17.85
C SER A 213 -7.18 1.91 17.25
N ARG A 214 -7.23 0.83 16.45
CA ARG A 214 -8.41 0.37 15.68
C ARG A 214 -8.88 1.39 14.64
N ASP A 215 -7.99 2.28 14.22
CA ASP A 215 -8.24 3.23 13.16
C ASP A 215 -7.98 2.61 11.79
N ARG A 216 -8.55 3.24 10.76
CA ARG A 216 -8.26 2.89 9.38
C ARG A 216 -7.13 3.74 8.87
N MET A 217 -6.12 3.11 8.27
CA MET A 217 -5.14 3.84 7.48
C MET A 217 -5.83 4.55 6.31
N PRO A 218 -5.32 5.71 5.87
CA PRO A 218 -5.78 6.34 4.64
C PRO A 218 -5.71 5.35 3.46
N PRO A 219 -6.63 5.48 2.48
CA PRO A 219 -6.62 4.62 1.32
C PRO A 219 -5.30 4.80 0.55
N LYS A 220 -4.78 3.67 0.03
CA LYS A 220 -3.59 3.65 -0.83
C LYS A 220 -2.34 4.26 -0.16
N THR A 221 -2.11 3.93 1.12
CA THR A 221 -0.89 4.30 1.83
C THR A 221 0.21 3.23 1.73
N THR A 222 -0.15 1.95 1.79
CA THR A 222 0.82 0.85 1.89
C THR A 222 0.88 0.01 0.61
N TYR A 223 2.10 -0.25 0.13
CA TYR A 223 2.37 -1.25 -0.90
C TYR A 223 3.37 -2.28 -0.40
N PHE A 224 2.85 -3.42 0.04
CA PHE A 224 3.68 -4.55 0.46
C PHE A 224 4.35 -5.24 -0.72
N PHE A 225 5.67 -5.40 -0.66
CA PHE A 225 6.49 -6.06 -1.66
C PHE A 225 7.39 -7.14 -1.01
N PRO A 226 7.59 -8.30 -1.66
CA PRO A 226 6.95 -8.72 -2.92
C PRO A 226 5.47 -9.08 -2.73
N LYS A 227 4.66 -8.83 -3.77
CA LYS A 227 3.26 -9.28 -3.78
C LYS A 227 3.20 -10.79 -4.03
N PRO A 228 2.29 -11.54 -3.39
CA PRO A 228 2.04 -12.91 -3.79
C PRO A 228 1.61 -12.93 -5.25
N ARG A 229 2.17 -13.85 -6.04
CA ARG A 229 1.85 -13.98 -7.47
C ARG A 229 0.35 -14.26 -7.66
N THR A 230 -0.33 -13.35 -8.36
CA THR A 230 -1.74 -13.54 -8.73
C THR A 230 -1.93 -14.85 -9.49
N GLY A 231 -2.92 -15.62 -9.08
CA GLY A 231 -3.25 -16.91 -9.70
C GLY A 231 -2.32 -18.07 -9.34
N PHE A 232 -1.34 -17.87 -8.45
CA PHE A 232 -0.47 -18.95 -8.00
C PHE A 232 -1.20 -19.94 -7.07
N LEU A 233 -2.21 -19.45 -6.34
CA LEU A 233 -3.10 -20.26 -5.52
C LEU A 233 -4.54 -19.77 -5.72
N PHE A 234 -5.44 -20.72 -5.97
CA PHE A 234 -6.87 -20.48 -5.99
C PHE A 234 -7.53 -21.33 -4.90
N ARG A 235 -8.61 -20.79 -4.34
CA ARG A 235 -9.47 -21.49 -3.42
C ARG A 235 -10.84 -21.64 -4.06
N SER A 236 -11.31 -22.88 -4.19
CA SER A 236 -12.67 -23.16 -4.63
C SER A 236 -13.67 -22.70 -3.57
N LEU A 237 -14.76 -22.07 -4.01
CA LEU A 237 -15.90 -21.67 -3.18
C LEU A 237 -17.06 -22.68 -3.22
N LEU A 238 -16.93 -23.73 -4.05
CA LEU A 238 -17.99 -24.70 -4.36
C LEU A 238 -17.80 -26.06 -3.70
N SER A 239 -16.64 -26.29 -3.08
CA SER A 239 -16.29 -27.58 -2.50
C SER A 239 -16.36 -27.49 -0.98
N ASP A 240 -17.05 -28.46 -0.38
CA ASP A 240 -17.06 -28.64 1.07
C ASP A 240 -15.63 -28.75 1.61
N ILE A 241 -15.36 -28.05 2.70
CA ILE A 241 -14.09 -28.17 3.41
C ILE A 241 -14.20 -29.44 4.26
N GLY A 242 -14.02 -30.61 3.66
CA GLY A 242 -14.01 -31.85 4.41
C GLY A 242 -14.36 -33.11 3.63
N SER A 243 -13.33 -33.73 3.05
CA SER A 243 -13.13 -35.18 3.16
C SER A 243 -11.63 -35.43 3.32
#